data_AF-A0A9D9CXN7-F1
#
_entry.id   AF-A0A9D9CXN7-F1
#
_cell.length_a   1.000
_cell.length_b   1.000
_cell.length_c   1.000
_cell.angle_alpha   90.00
_cell.angle_beta   90.00
_cell.angle_gamma   90.00
#
_symmetry.space_group_name_H-M   'P 1'
#
loop_
_entity.id
_entity.type
_entity.pdbx_description
1 polymer ?
#
loop_
_entity_poly.entity_id
_entity_poly.type
_entity_poly.pdbx_seq_one_letter_code
_entity_poly.pdbx_strand_id
1 'polypeptide(L)' 'MAHRYLVGENVRLRNVEAADVDFLCEIENDSQNWNVSDTLAPYSRTTMEEYIQSESLGIWANGQQRFIIENQEKSIVG' A
#
# COMPACT_ATOMS: atom_id res chain seq x y z
N MET A 1 5.20 15.78 8.66
CA MET A 1 6.68 15.71 8.54
C MET A 1 7.02 14.53 7.63
N ALA A 2 7.47 14.78 6.41
CA ALA A 2 7.78 13.70 5.47
C ALA A 2 9.00 12.91 5.97
N HIS A 3 8.86 11.59 6.12
CA HIS A 3 9.94 10.71 6.55
C HIS A 3 10.98 10.64 5.43
N ARG A 4 12.12 11.31 5.62
CA ARG A 4 13.21 11.43 4.64
C ARG A 4 14.04 10.15 4.50
N TYR A 5 13.53 9.00 4.96
CA TYR A 5 14.30 7.78 5.22
C TYR A 5 14.03 6.64 4.23
N LEU A 6 13.04 6.74 3.35
CA LEU A 6 12.68 5.68 2.39
C LEU A 6 12.79 6.17 0.93
N VAL A 7 13.96 6.71 0.57
CA VAL A 7 14.26 7.15 -0.79
C VAL A 7 15.48 6.39 -1.28
N GLY A 8 15.30 5.56 -2.31
CA GLY A 8 16.38 4.89 -3.03
C GLY A 8 16.82 5.68 -4.26
N GLU A 9 17.71 5.10 -5.05
CA GLU A 9 18.24 5.75 -6.27
C GLU A 9 17.14 5.94 -7.34
N ASN A 10 16.26 4.94 -7.51
CA ASN A 10 15.27 4.91 -8.60
C ASN A 10 13.83 5.10 -8.12
N VAL A 11 13.55 4.83 -6.84
CA VAL A 11 12.21 4.84 -6.28
C VAL A 11 12.20 5.43 -4.88
N ARG A 12 11.03 5.87 -4.43
CA ARG A 12 10.76 6.22 -3.03
C ARG A 12 9.56 5.45 -2.52
N LEU A 13 9.54 5.19 -1.23
CA LEU A 13 8.37 4.69 -0.53
C LEU A 13 7.66 5.86 0.14
N ARG A 14 6.36 5.96 -0.08
CA ARG A 14 5.50 6.90 0.66
C ARG A 14 4.36 6.15 1.33
N ASN A 15 3.76 6.80 2.32
CA ASN A 15 2.55 6.28 2.92
C ASN A 15 1.45 6.14 1.86
N VAL A 16 0.57 5.17 2.09
CA VAL A 16 -0.66 4.98 1.33
C VAL A 16 -1.60 6.15 1.62
N GLU A 17 -2.20 6.70 0.58
CA GLU A 17 -3.21 7.76 0.65
C GLU A 17 -4.56 7.23 0.15
N ALA A 18 -5.66 7.92 0.47
CA ALA A 18 -7.00 7.50 0.06
C ALA A 18 -7.16 7.35 -1.47
N ALA A 19 -6.37 8.12 -2.24
CA ALA A 19 -6.39 8.06 -3.71
C ALA A 19 -5.79 6.76 -4.28
N ASP A 20 -5.03 5.99 -3.49
CA ASP A 20 -4.36 4.76 -3.95
C ASP A 20 -5.22 3.51 -3.80
N VAL A 21 -6.45 3.64 -3.30
CA VAL A 21 -7.32 2.49 -2.98
C VAL A 21 -7.59 1.60 -4.20
N ASP A 22 -7.75 2.21 -5.38
CA ASP A 22 -7.98 1.45 -6.62
C ASP A 22 -6.78 0.59 -6.98
N PHE A 23 -5.57 1.17 -6.88
CA PHE A 23 -4.32 0.47 -7.11
C PHE A 23 -4.12 -0.67 -6.10
N LEU A 24 -4.36 -0.42 -4.81
CA LEU A 24 -4.28 -1.46 -3.79
C LEU A 24 -5.25 -2.60 -4.03
N CYS A 25 -6.50 -2.30 -4.42
CA CYS A 25 -7.48 -3.32 -4.75
C CYS A 25 -7.05 -4.15 -5.97
N GLU A 26 -6.39 -3.54 -6.96
CA GLU A 26 -5.87 -4.24 -8.13
C GLU A 26 -4.76 -5.23 -7.74
N ILE A 27 -3.74 -4.79 -7.01
CA ILE A 27 -2.58 -5.63 -6.71
C ILE A 27 -2.89 -6.73 -5.69
N GLU A 28 -3.65 -6.42 -4.63
CA GLU A 28 -3.91 -7.37 -3.53
C GLU A 28 -4.90 -8.46 -3.96
N ASN A 29 -5.79 -8.14 -4.91
CA ASN A 29 -6.75 -9.08 -5.45
C ASN A 29 -6.29 -9.77 -6.73
N ASP A 30 -5.07 -9.50 -7.21
CA ASP A 30 -4.49 -10.27 -8.31
C ASP A 30 -4.07 -11.66 -7.82
N SER A 31 -4.90 -12.65 -8.15
CA SER A 31 -4.69 -14.07 -7.81
C SER A 31 -3.37 -14.65 -8.32
N GLN A 32 -2.72 -14.02 -9.31
CA GLN A 32 -1.40 -14.45 -9.78
C GLN A 32 -0.32 -14.29 -8.70
N ASN A 33 -0.52 -13.37 -7.74
CA ASN A 33 0.42 -13.09 -6.65
C ASN A 33 0.14 -13.92 -5.38
N TRP A 34 -1.01 -14.58 -5.27
CA TRP A 34 -1.42 -15.27 -4.04
C TRP A 34 -0.56 -16.48 -3.69
N ASN A 35 0.12 -17.08 -4.66
CA ASN A 35 1.05 -18.17 -4.41
C ASN A 35 2.32 -17.73 -3.64
N VAL A 36 2.60 -16.42 -3.58
CA VAL A 36 3.76 -15.83 -2.90
C VAL A 36 3.36 -14.81 -1.83
N SER A 37 2.08 -14.69 -1.51
CA SER A 37 1.55 -13.81 -0.48
C SER A 37 0.80 -14.59 0.61
N ASP A 38 0.44 -13.89 1.69
CA ASP A 38 -0.45 -14.40 2.73
C ASP A 38 -1.94 -14.16 2.39
N THR A 39 -2.26 -13.75 1.16
CA THR A 39 -3.63 -13.44 0.72
C THR A 39 -4.40 -14.73 0.44
N LEU A 40 -5.33 -15.08 1.32
CA LEU A 40 -6.17 -16.28 1.20
C LEU A 40 -7.49 -16.04 0.45
N ALA A 41 -7.92 -14.78 0.33
CA ALA A 41 -9.13 -14.36 -0.36
C ALA A 41 -9.03 -12.88 -0.77
N PRO A 42 -9.81 -12.41 -1.76
CA PRO A 42 -9.85 -11.01 -2.13
C PRO A 42 -10.29 -10.10 -0.97
N TYR A 43 -9.67 -8.94 -0.87
CA TYR A 43 -10.11 -7.84 -0.04
C TYR A 43 -11.23 -7.06 -0.73
N SER A 44 -12.28 -6.74 0.03
CA SER A 44 -13.31 -5.80 -0.42
C SER A 44 -12.75 -4.38 -0.48
N ARG A 45 -13.32 -3.54 -1.36
CA ARG A 45 -12.97 -2.11 -1.41
C ARG A 45 -13.13 -1.44 -0.04
N THR A 46 -14.24 -1.70 0.64
CA THR A 46 -14.53 -1.16 1.97
C THR A 46 -13.47 -1.55 3.00
N THR A 47 -13.02 -2.81 2.99
CA THR A 47 -11.94 -3.28 3.87
C THR A 47 -10.63 -2.51 3.60
N MET A 48 -10.32 -2.23 2.32
CA MET A 48 -9.14 -1.47 1.95
C MET A 48 -9.25 0.00 2.37
N GLU A 49 -10.41 0.62 2.20
CA GLU A 49 -10.68 2.00 2.64
C GLU A 49 -10.57 2.14 4.17
N GLU A 50 -11.16 1.21 4.93
CA GLU A 50 -11.04 1.14 6.40
C GLU A 50 -9.59 0.97 6.82
N TYR A 51 -8.82 0.13 6.12
CA TYR A 51 -7.40 -0.05 6.37
C TYR A 51 -6.62 1.26 6.20
N ILE A 52 -6.79 1.96 5.08
CA ILE A 52 -6.10 3.24 4.80
C ILE A 52 -6.46 4.30 5.86
N GLN A 53 -7.73 4.35 6.24
CA GLN A 53 -8.18 5.24 7.32
C GLN A 53 -7.54 4.86 8.66
N SER A 54 -7.43 3.57 8.97
CA SER A 54 -6.79 3.11 10.21
C SER A 54 -5.28 3.37 10.27
N GLU A 55 -4.58 3.25 9.13
CA GLU A 55 -3.15 3.61 8.99
C GLU A 55 -2.91 5.08 9.29
N SER A 56 -3.85 5.96 8.89
CA SER A 56 -3.80 7.38 9.24
C SER A 56 -3.91 7.65 10.75
N LEU A 57 -4.45 6.68 11.52
CA LEU A 57 -4.55 6.70 12.98
C LEU A 57 -3.35 6.03 13.68
N GLY A 58 -2.40 5.50 12.91
CA GLY A 58 -1.15 4.89 13.38
C GLY A 58 -1.18 3.36 13.39
N ILE A 59 -0.01 2.78 13.04
CA ILE A 59 0.48 1.38 12.99
C ILE A 59 -0.02 0.34 14.03
N TRP A 60 -0.90 0.69 14.96
CA TRP A 60 -1.18 -0.09 16.16
C TRP A 60 -2.27 -1.16 16.00
N ALA A 61 -3.05 -1.15 14.92
CA ALA A 61 -4.13 -2.12 14.75
C ALA A 61 -3.62 -3.52 14.36
N ASN A 62 -2.66 -3.59 13.42
CA ASN A 62 -2.29 -4.86 12.78
C ASN A 62 -0.77 -5.13 12.73
N GLY A 63 0.07 -4.23 13.27
CA GLY A 63 1.53 -4.40 13.28
C GLY A 63 2.19 -4.45 11.89
N GLN A 64 1.43 -4.08 10.85
CA GLN A 64 1.88 -3.98 9.46
C GLN A 64 1.88 -2.52 9.03
N GLN A 65 2.78 -2.18 8.09
CA GLN A 65 2.84 -0.89 7.42
C GLN A 65 2.91 -1.14 5.93
N ARG A 66 1.94 -0.65 5.16
CA ARG A 66 2.01 -0.65 3.69
C ARG A 66 2.54 0.70 3.18
N PHE A 67 3.22 0.65 2.05
CA PHE A 67 3.75 1.80 1.34
C PHE A 67 3.40 1.72 -0.13
N ILE A 68 3.37 2.87 -0.80
CA ILE A 68 3.37 2.97 -2.26
C ILE A 68 4.80 3.21 -2.73
N ILE A 69 5.22 2.46 -3.74
CA ILE A 69 6.47 2.65 -4.47
C ILE A 69 6.21 3.60 -5.63
N GLU A 70 6.88 4.75 -5.60
CA GLU A 70 6.86 5.71 -6.70
C GLU A 70 8.23 5.80 -7.36
N ASN A 71 8.24 5.87 -8.69
CA ASN A 71 9.45 6.19 -9.45
C ASN A 71 9.77 7.71 -9.38
N GLN A 72 10.87 8.12 -10.03
CA GLN A 72 11.29 9.52 -10.07
C GLN A 72 10.27 10.47 -10.75
N GLU A 73 9.42 9.93 -11.63
CA GLU A 73 8.34 10.66 -12.31
C GLU A 73 7.06 10.75 -11.44
N LYS A 74 7.09 10.19 -10.23
CA LYS A 74 5.95 10.07 -9.30
C LYS A 74 4.82 9.16 -9.83
N SER A 75 5.14 8.28 -10.77
CA SER A 75 4.22 7.20 -11.15
C SER A 75 4.28 6.09 -10.10
N ILE A 76 3.12 5.55 -9.76
CA ILE A 76 2.99 4.36 -8.93
C ILE A 76 3.53 3.17 -9.72
N VAL A 77 4.47 2.43 -9.13
CA VAL A 77 5.10 1.26 -9.74
C VAL A 77 5.05 0.00 -8.86
N GLY A 78 4.45 0.12 -7.66
CA GLY A 78 4.33 -0.95 -6.68
C GLY A 78 3.74 -0.47 -5.37
#